data_AF-B8B9C2-F1
#
_entry.id   AF-B8B9C2-F1
#
_cell.length_a   1.000
_cell.length_b   1.000
_cell.length_c   1.000
_cell.angle_alpha   90.00
_cell.angle_beta   90.00
_cell.angle_gamma   90.00
#
_symmetry.space_group_name_H-M   'P 1'
#
loop_
_entity.id
_entity.type
_entity.pdbx_description
1 polymer ?
#
loop_
_entity_poly.entity_id
_entity_poly.type
_entity_poly.pdbx_seq_one_letter_code
_entity_poly.pdbx_strand_id
1 'polypeptide(L)'
;MDKAAVVPLPITGGVNDDRTAALQQWASTVGFGGEVGLLVEAHRRLDSVLAETQGKEIRNKELQRRLREASHDAARARDLLGELEYYRIREEVERDDHDKVSAVDNSNHNGT
;
A
#
# COMPACT_ATOMS: atom_id res chain seq x y z
N MET A 1 11.93 -22.80 -31.42
CA MET A 1 12.66 -22.43 -30.19
C MET A 1 11.72 -21.55 -29.39
N ASP A 2 11.05 -22.13 -28.39
CA ASP A 2 10.10 -21.42 -27.56
C ASP A 2 10.84 -20.44 -26.66
N LYS A 3 10.53 -19.15 -26.87
CA LYS A 3 11.12 -18.04 -26.14
C LYS A 3 10.60 -18.10 -24.70
N ALA A 4 11.49 -18.42 -23.75
CA ALA A 4 11.17 -18.37 -22.34
C ALA A 4 10.63 -16.97 -21.99
N ALA A 5 9.40 -16.91 -21.47
CA ALA A 5 8.82 -15.68 -20.98
C ALA A 5 9.55 -15.32 -19.67
N VAL A 6 10.41 -14.30 -19.73
CA VAL A 6 10.95 -13.65 -18.53
C VAL A 6 9.79 -12.93 -17.86
N VAL A 7 9.39 -13.42 -16.69
CA VAL A 7 8.41 -12.74 -15.84
C VAL A 7 9.08 -11.46 -15.33
N PRO A 8 8.50 -10.27 -15.56
CA PRO A 8 9.06 -9.02 -15.07
C PRO A 8 9.18 -9.07 -13.55
N LEU A 9 10.30 -8.55 -13.03
CA LEU A 9 10.54 -8.42 -11.60
C LEU A 9 9.48 -7.50 -10.98
N PRO A 10 8.75 -7.94 -9.94
CA PRO A 10 8.11 -6.97 -9.06
C PRO A 10 9.24 -6.23 -8.33
N ILE A 11 9.29 -4.91 -8.45
CA ILE A 11 10.11 -4.08 -7.56
C ILE A 11 9.59 -4.37 -6.16
N THR A 12 10.37 -5.10 -5.36
CA THR A 12 10.06 -5.42 -3.98
C THR A 12 10.33 -4.19 -3.13
N GLY A 13 9.44 -3.20 -3.21
CA GLY A 13 9.27 -2.24 -2.13
C GLY A 13 8.61 -3.00 -0.99
N GLY A 14 9.40 -3.56 -0.09
CA GLY A 14 8.89 -4.25 1.09
C GLY A 14 7.87 -3.36 1.80
N VAL A 15 6.75 -3.95 2.18
CA VAL A 15 5.74 -3.32 3.02
C VAL A 15 6.47 -2.87 4.30
N ASN A 16 6.65 -1.57 4.49
CA ASN A 16 7.28 -1.04 5.69
C ASN A 16 6.27 -1.19 6.83
N ASP A 17 6.55 -2.06 7.80
CA ASP A 17 5.63 -2.41 8.89
C ASP A 17 5.13 -1.17 9.65
N ASP A 18 5.99 -0.16 9.83
CA ASP A 18 5.63 1.10 10.50
C ASP A 18 4.62 1.90 9.66
N ARG A 19 4.81 1.95 8.34
CA ARG A 19 3.90 2.62 7.40
C ARG A 19 2.56 1.91 7.37
N THR A 20 2.57 0.58 7.36
CA THR A 20 1.34 -0.22 7.38
C THR A 20 0.58 -0.07 8.69
N ALA A 21 1.27 0.02 9.83
CA ALA A 21 0.64 0.30 11.11
C ALA A 21 -0.01 1.69 11.13
N ALA A 22 0.69 2.72 10.63
CA ALA A 22 0.15 4.08 10.54
C ALA A 22 -1.08 4.14 9.62
N LEU A 23 -1.02 3.47 8.46
CA LEU A 23 -2.14 3.38 7.52
C LEU A 23 -3.34 2.66 8.15
N GLN A 24 -3.11 1.56 8.85
CA GLN A 24 -4.13 0.79 9.54
C GLN A 24 -4.80 1.62 10.64
N GLN A 25 -4.02 2.37 11.42
CA GLN A 25 -4.53 3.23 12.47
C GLN A 25 -5.40 4.34 11.87
N TRP A 26 -4.89 5.04 10.86
CA TRP A 26 -5.64 6.08 10.16
C TRP A 26 -6.95 5.54 9.58
N ALA A 27 -6.89 4.45 8.80
CA ALA A 27 -8.07 3.83 8.20
C ALA A 27 -9.12 3.42 9.25
N SER A 28 -8.68 3.02 10.45
CA SER A 28 -9.58 2.72 11.56
C SER A 28 -10.25 3.98 12.11
N THR A 29 -9.54 5.12 12.17
CA THR A 29 -10.10 6.42 12.56
C THR A 29 -11.18 6.91 11.59
N VAL A 30 -11.00 6.69 10.29
CA VAL A 30 -11.97 7.08 9.25
C VAL A 30 -13.02 6.00 8.92
N GLY A 31 -12.95 4.83 9.57
CA GLY A 31 -14.02 3.83 9.59
C GLY A 31 -13.92 2.68 8.58
N PHE A 32 -12.79 2.50 7.88
CA PHE A 32 -12.57 1.40 6.92
C PHE A 32 -11.30 0.58 7.23
N GLY A 33 -10.90 0.55 8.50
CA GLY A 33 -9.72 -0.20 8.95
C GLY A 33 -9.80 -1.70 8.65
N GLY A 34 -10.99 -2.30 8.69
CA GLY A 34 -11.16 -3.73 8.38
C GLY A 34 -10.79 -4.04 6.92
N GLU A 35 -11.23 -3.20 5.99
CA GLU A 35 -10.99 -3.31 4.56
C GLU A 35 -9.50 -3.13 4.23
N VAL A 36 -8.82 -2.16 4.84
CA VAL A 36 -7.37 -1.99 4.69
C VAL A 36 -6.62 -3.19 5.22
N GLY A 37 -6.99 -3.73 6.38
CA GLY A 37 -6.36 -4.92 6.94
C GLY A 37 -6.47 -6.13 6.02
N LEU A 38 -7.65 -6.34 5.42
CA LEU A 38 -7.86 -7.40 4.42
C LEU A 38 -7.01 -7.19 3.17
N LEU A 39 -6.91 -5.95 2.68
CA LEU A 39 -6.09 -5.60 1.52
C LEU A 39 -4.60 -5.85 1.76
N VAL A 40 -4.08 -5.45 2.92
CA VAL A 40 -2.69 -5.67 3.33
C VAL A 40 -2.37 -7.17 3.41
N GLU A 41 -3.23 -7.95 4.08
CA GLU A 41 -3.02 -9.39 4.21
C GLU A 41 -3.11 -10.11 2.85
N ALA A 42 -4.04 -9.70 1.98
CA ALA A 42 -4.14 -10.22 0.62
C ALA A 42 -2.87 -9.92 -0.19
N HIS A 43 -2.38 -8.68 -0.16
CA HIS A 43 -1.13 -8.29 -0.81
C HIS A 43 0.06 -9.13 -0.29
N ARG A 44 0.19 -9.28 1.03
CA ARG A 44 1.28 -10.07 1.65
C ARG A 44 1.26 -11.53 1.20
N ARG A 45 0.07 -12.14 1.12
CA ARG A 45 -0.09 -13.52 0.63
C ARG A 45 0.29 -13.65 -0.83
N LEU A 46 -0.15 -12.72 -1.68
CA LEU A 46 0.20 -12.72 -3.10
C LEU A 46 1.71 -12.57 -3.30
N ASP A 47 2.34 -11.62 -2.60
CA ASP A 47 3.80 -11.43 -2.65
C ASP A 47 4.55 -12.69 -2.19
N SER A 48 4.10 -13.35 -1.11
CA SER A 48 4.70 -14.60 -0.64
C SER A 48 4.64 -15.70 -1.71
N VAL A 49 3.47 -15.91 -2.31
CA VAL A 49 3.29 -16.91 -3.38
C VAL A 49 4.18 -16.59 -4.59
N LEU A 50 4.22 -15.33 -5.01
CA LEU A 50 5.04 -14.91 -6.15
C LEU A 50 6.52 -15.10 -5.86
N ALA A 51 6.99 -14.71 -4.67
CA ALA A 51 8.37 -14.90 -4.22
C ALA A 51 8.76 -16.38 -4.20
N GLU A 52 7.90 -17.27 -3.71
CA GLU A 52 8.15 -18.72 -3.73
C GLU A 52 8.27 -19.29 -5.14
N THR A 53 7.63 -18.67 -6.13
CA THR A 53 7.70 -19.12 -7.54
C THR A 53 8.82 -18.46 -8.33
N GLN A 54 9.50 -17.48 -7.75
CA GLN A 54 10.57 -16.74 -8.41
C GLN A 54 11.74 -17.66 -8.76
N GLY A 55 12.22 -17.56 -10.00
CA GLY A 55 13.35 -18.35 -10.49
C GLY A 55 13.07 -19.84 -10.72
N LYS A 56 11.86 -20.33 -10.44
CA LYS A 56 11.47 -21.72 -10.70
C LYS A 56 11.07 -21.89 -12.16
N GLU A 57 11.55 -22.96 -12.79
CA GLU A 57 11.06 -23.37 -14.11
C GLU A 57 9.67 -24.01 -13.95
N ILE A 58 8.62 -23.27 -14.34
CA ILE A 58 7.23 -23.76 -14.28
C ILE A 58 6.77 -24.11 -15.69
N ARG A 59 6.57 -25.40 -15.96
CA ARG A 59 6.09 -25.89 -17.27
C ARG A 59 4.57 -26.01 -17.37
N ASN A 60 3.87 -25.96 -16.24
CA ASN A 60 2.42 -26.05 -16.20
C ASN A 60 1.79 -24.73 -16.67
N LYS A 61 1.11 -24.75 -17.83
CA LYS A 61 0.51 -23.56 -18.45
C LYS A 61 -0.62 -22.93 -17.63
N GLU A 62 -1.41 -23.74 -16.93
CA GLU A 62 -2.47 -23.26 -16.03
C GLU A 62 -1.85 -22.49 -14.87
N LEU A 63 -0.85 -23.09 -14.22
CA LEU A 63 -0.15 -22.45 -13.11
C LEU A 63 0.54 -21.15 -13.56
N GLN A 64 1.19 -21.13 -14.73
CA GLN A 64 1.75 -19.90 -15.28
C GLN A 64 0.70 -18.80 -15.48
N ARG A 65 -0.52 -19.15 -15.91
CA ARG A 65 -1.60 -18.17 -16.07
C ARG A 65 -2.04 -17.63 -14.70
N ARG A 66 -2.26 -18.51 -13.72
CA ARG A 66 -2.62 -18.12 -12.35
C ARG A 66 -1.57 -17.22 -11.69
N LEU A 67 -0.29 -17.48 -11.92
CA LEU A 67 0.79 -16.62 -11.39
C LEU A 67 0.82 -15.24 -12.05
N ARG A 68 0.46 -15.13 -13.33
CA ARG A 68 0.29 -13.82 -13.99
C ARG A 68 -0.91 -13.05 -13.44
N GLU A 69 -2.03 -13.73 -13.21
CA GLU A 69 -3.22 -13.15 -12.57
C GLU A 69 -2.85 -12.64 -11.16
N ALA A 70 -2.21 -13.48 -10.33
CA ALA A 70 -1.74 -13.10 -9.00
C ALA A 70 -0.76 -11.91 -9.02
N SER A 71 0.14 -11.85 -9.99
CA SER A 71 1.05 -10.72 -10.16
C SER A 71 0.32 -9.42 -10.50
N HIS A 72 -0.75 -9.50 -11.30
CA HIS A 72 -1.57 -8.34 -11.62
C HIS A 72 -2.35 -7.85 -10.39
N ASP A 73 -2.94 -8.79 -9.63
CA ASP A 73 -3.67 -8.48 -8.41
C ASP A 73 -2.75 -7.87 -7.34
N ALA A 74 -1.52 -8.36 -7.19
CA ALA A 74 -0.52 -7.81 -6.29
C ALA A 74 -0.15 -6.36 -6.65
N ALA A 75 0.06 -6.09 -7.95
CA ALA A 75 0.34 -4.73 -8.43
C ALA A 75 -0.85 -3.79 -8.14
N ARG A 76 -2.08 -4.23 -8.45
CA ARG A 76 -3.28 -3.45 -8.17
C ARG A 76 -3.48 -3.17 -6.68
N ALA A 77 -3.24 -4.15 -5.82
CA ALA A 77 -3.30 -3.98 -4.37
C ALA A 77 -2.26 -2.97 -3.89
N ARG A 78 -1.04 -3.00 -4.44
CA ARG A 78 0.03 -2.07 -4.12
C ARG A 78 -0.32 -0.64 -4.51
N ASP A 79 -0.88 -0.44 -5.70
CA ASP A 79 -1.32 0.88 -6.18
C ASP A 79 -2.38 1.46 -5.24
N LEU A 80 -3.37 0.65 -4.85
CA LEU A 80 -4.42 1.08 -3.94
C LEU A 80 -3.88 1.41 -2.54
N LEU A 81 -2.97 0.60 -1.99
CA LEU A 81 -2.29 0.91 -0.72
C LEU A 81 -1.45 2.20 -0.83
N GLY A 82 -0.85 2.47 -1.99
CA GLY A 82 -0.15 3.72 -2.27
C GLY A 82 -1.09 4.93 -2.27
N GLU A 83 -2.26 4.80 -2.88
CA GLU A 83 -3.27 5.86 -2.90
C GLU A 83 -3.85 6.15 -1.51
N LEU A 84 -4.12 5.10 -0.72
CA LEU A 84 -4.58 5.25 0.66
C LEU A 84 -3.53 5.94 1.53
N GLU A 85 -2.26 5.59 1.37
CA GLU A 85 -1.17 6.30 2.05
C GLU A 85 -1.15 7.79 1.66
N TYR A 86 -1.35 8.09 0.39
CA TYR A 86 -1.37 9.46 -0.08
C TYR A 86 -2.49 10.27 0.60
N TYR A 87 -3.69 9.71 0.75
CA TYR A 87 -4.77 10.38 1.50
C TYR A 87 -4.44 10.54 2.98
N ARG A 88 -3.85 9.52 3.63
CA ARG A 88 -3.39 9.61 5.02
C ARG A 88 -2.44 10.78 5.23
N ILE A 89 -1.40 10.88 4.40
CA ILE A 89 -0.40 11.95 4.49
C ILE A 89 -1.03 13.31 4.22
N ARG A 90 -1.91 13.40 3.21
CA ARG A 90 -2.60 14.64 2.88
C ARG A 90 -3.41 15.16 4.08
N GLU A 91 -4.19 14.30 4.73
CA GLU A 91 -4.99 14.69 5.90
C GLU A 91 -4.11 15.11 7.09
N GLU A 92 -2.97 14.43 7.30
CA GLU A 92 -1.99 14.81 8.32
C GLU A 92 -1.41 16.20 8.07
N VAL A 93 -1.04 16.53 6.83
CA VAL A 93 -0.54 17.85 6.44
C VAL A 93 -1.60 18.94 6.58
N GLU A 94 -2.83 18.68 6.12
CA GLU A 94 -3.93 19.64 6.22
C GLU A 94 -4.27 20.00 7.67
N ARG A 95 -4.23 19.03 8.58
CA ARG A 95 -4.42 19.28 10.02
C ARG A 95 -3.30 20.12 10.63
N ASP A 96 -2.04 19.79 10.30
CA ASP A 96 -0.88 20.53 10.80
C ASP A 96 -0.90 22.01 10.39
N ASP A 97 -1.41 22.32 9.20
CA ASP A 97 -1.57 23.71 8.74
C ASP A 97 -2.73 24.42 9.47
N HIS A 98 -3.83 23.72 9.74
CA HIS A 98 -4.95 24.26 10.52
C HIS A 98 -4.56 24.61 11.98
N ASP A 99 -3.73 23.79 12.61
CA ASP A 99 -3.25 24.03 13.98
C ASP A 99 -2.32 25.24 14.06
N LYS A 100 -1.48 25.47 13.03
CA LYS A 100 -0.59 26.63 12.95
C LYS A 100 -1.35 27.95 12.75
N VAL A 101 -2.42 27.94 11.94
CA VAL A 101 -3.26 29.13 11.73
C VAL A 101 -4.04 29.48 13.01
N SER A 102 -4.54 28.47 13.73
CA SER A 102 -5.28 28.66 14.98
C SER A 102 -4.40 29.18 16.14
N ALA A 103 -3.12 28.83 16.15
CA ALA A 103 -2.15 29.32 17.15
C ALA A 103 -1.75 30.80 16.94
N VAL A 104 -1.75 31.27 15.68
CA VAL A 104 -1.43 32.67 15.34
C VAL A 104 -2.58 33.61 15.72
N ASP A 105 -3.83 33.21 15.54
CA ASP A 105 -4.98 34.09 15.79
C ASP A 105 -5.21 34.37 17.29
N ASN A 106 -4.94 33.38 18.15
CA ASN A 106 -5.03 33.53 19.61
C ASN A 106 -3.91 34.39 20.24
N SER A 107 -2.87 34.74 19.48
CA SER A 107 -1.77 35.59 19.98
C SER A 107 -2.01 37.09 19.74
N ASN A 108 -3.03 37.46 18.95
CA ASN A 108 -3.28 38.85 18.55
C ASN A 108 -4.39 39.56 19.34
N HIS A 109 -4.98 38.94 20.38
CA HIS A 109 -6.10 39.53 21.13
C HIS A 109 -5.80 39.95 22.59
N ASN A 110 -4.53 39.99 22.99
CA ASN A 110 -4.14 40.34 24.38
C ASN A 110 -3.16 41.53 24.44
N GLY A 111 -3.54 42.64 23.78
CA GLY A 111 -2.71 43.84 23.81
C GLY A 111 -3.40 45.10 23.29
N THR A 112 -4.40 45.60 24.01
CA THR A 112 -4.54 47.05 24.30
C THR A 112 -5.53 47.29 25.43
#